data_AF-A0A415DKJ9-F1
#
_entry.id   AF-A0A415DKJ9-F1
#
_cell.length_a   1.000
_cell.length_b   1.000
_cell.length_c   1.000
_cell.angle_alpha   90.00
_cell.angle_beta   90.00
_cell.angle_gamma   90.00
#
_symmetry.space_group_name_H-M   'P 1'
#
loop_
_entity.id
_entity.type
_entity.pdbx_description
1 polymer ?
#
loop_
_entity_poly.entity_id
_entity_poly.type
_entity_poly.pdbx_seq_one_letter_code
_entity_poly.pdbx_strand_id
1 'polypeptide(L)'
;MEINSFSIEGIHYSNEDSLSVRQMADNKAVAVLADGMGGLTFGKEAADLIVNTITTFVCEHIGKLSVRDLLSKALEHADEAIAQKSVEVHSKMGAAVAIAFVDGNDIHYTWLGNVRIYLSDHNEIMPLTTDHMLDVGYGKHLLTRCIKGAGLRTDVPYQNRKVKAGDILLLCTDGLYKQIKVNQMLDITLPTNKKYEDDASLIKIVL
;
A
#
# COMPACT_ATOMS: atom_id res chain seq x y z
N MET A 1 -18.10 -9.08 -0.29
CA MET A 1 -17.05 -8.05 -0.45
C MET A 1 -17.30 -7.14 -1.64
N GLU A 2 -17.29 -5.82 -1.41
CA GLU A 2 -17.34 -4.77 -2.43
C GLU A 2 -16.00 -4.02 -2.44
N ILE A 3 -15.44 -3.76 -3.62
CA ILE A 3 -14.10 -3.16 -3.78
C ILE A 3 -14.20 -1.92 -4.65
N ASN A 4 -13.74 -0.79 -4.12
CA ASN A 4 -13.69 0.50 -4.79
C ASN A 4 -12.28 1.06 -4.67
N SER A 5 -11.73 1.64 -5.73
CA SER A 5 -10.39 2.24 -5.66
C SER A 5 -10.21 3.37 -6.65
N PHE A 6 -9.32 4.30 -6.32
CA PHE A 6 -8.84 5.34 -7.23
C PHE A 6 -7.38 5.64 -6.97
N SER A 7 -6.71 6.17 -8.00
CA SER A 7 -5.39 6.76 -7.93
C SER A 7 -5.38 7.92 -8.91
N ILE A 8 -5.14 9.13 -8.42
CA ILE A 8 -5.20 10.35 -9.23
C ILE A 8 -3.95 11.18 -9.05
N GLU A 9 -3.53 11.87 -10.11
CA GLU A 9 -2.42 12.82 -10.07
C GLU A 9 -2.73 14.02 -9.18
N GLY A 10 -1.69 14.61 -8.62
CA GLY A 10 -1.77 15.85 -7.89
C GLY A 10 -1.93 17.05 -8.83
N ILE A 11 -2.26 18.22 -8.27
CA ILE A 11 -2.36 19.46 -9.04
C ILE A 11 -1.01 19.84 -9.67
N HIS A 12 0.09 19.52 -8.99
CA HIS A 12 1.44 19.92 -9.39
C HIS A 12 2.39 18.74 -9.66
N TYR A 13 1.94 17.51 -9.38
CA TYR A 13 2.78 16.30 -9.40
C TYR A 13 2.11 15.22 -10.25
N SER A 14 2.91 14.56 -11.08
CA SER A 14 2.46 13.37 -11.79
C SER A 14 2.18 12.25 -10.80
N ASN A 15 1.24 11.36 -11.14
CA ASN A 15 0.91 10.21 -10.31
C ASN A 15 2.06 9.19 -10.28
N GLU A 16 2.75 9.10 -9.15
CA GLU A 16 3.77 8.10 -8.83
C GLU A 16 3.22 6.99 -7.90
N ASP A 17 1.98 7.10 -7.44
CA ASP A 17 1.24 6.02 -6.80
C ASP A 17 0.93 4.86 -7.76
N SER A 18 0.81 3.66 -7.21
CA SER A 18 0.32 2.48 -7.92
C SER A 18 -0.49 1.57 -7.01
N LEU A 19 -1.52 0.95 -7.56
CA LEU A 19 -2.41 0.06 -6.81
C LEU A 19 -2.84 -1.16 -7.62
N SER A 20 -3.16 -2.23 -6.90
CA SER A 20 -3.74 -3.45 -7.46
C SER A 20 -4.65 -4.10 -6.42
N VAL A 21 -5.84 -4.53 -6.86
CA VAL A 21 -6.70 -5.39 -6.06
C VAL A 21 -7.09 -6.61 -6.88
N ARG A 22 -6.79 -7.80 -6.35
CA ARG A 22 -7.18 -9.08 -6.97
C ARG A 22 -8.09 -9.83 -6.03
N GLN A 23 -9.36 -9.92 -6.41
CA GLN A 23 -10.32 -10.80 -5.76
C GLN A 23 -10.18 -12.21 -6.34
N MET A 24 -9.90 -13.18 -5.47
CA MET A 24 -9.69 -14.58 -5.82
C MET A 24 -10.91 -15.44 -5.50
N ALA A 25 -11.71 -15.01 -4.53
CA ALA A 25 -13.04 -15.55 -4.21
C ALA A 25 -13.87 -14.47 -3.49
N ASP A 26 -15.15 -14.75 -3.22
CA ASP A 26 -16.09 -13.80 -2.61
C ASP A 26 -15.54 -13.13 -1.35
N ASN A 27 -14.85 -13.89 -0.48
CA ASN A 27 -14.25 -13.41 0.77
C ASN A 27 -12.72 -13.58 0.77
N LYS A 28 -12.08 -13.49 -0.40
CA LYS A 28 -10.63 -13.66 -0.53
C LYS A 28 -10.05 -12.67 -1.54
N ALA A 29 -9.24 -11.74 -1.08
CA ALA A 29 -8.61 -10.73 -1.94
C ALA A 29 -7.22 -10.32 -1.43
N VAL A 30 -6.37 -9.86 -2.36
CA VAL A 30 -5.15 -9.13 -2.05
C VAL A 30 -5.29 -7.71 -2.57
N ALA A 31 -4.98 -6.73 -1.73
CA ALA A 31 -4.87 -5.33 -2.07
C ALA A 31 -3.44 -4.87 -1.80
N VAL A 32 -2.84 -4.23 -2.79
CA VAL A 32 -1.49 -3.67 -2.72
C VAL A 32 -1.59 -2.21 -3.14
N LEU A 33 -1.03 -1.32 -2.32
CA LEU A 33 -0.92 0.10 -2.61
C LEU A 33 0.51 0.54 -2.35
N ALA A 34 1.12 1.20 -3.33
CA ALA A 34 2.46 1.74 -3.24
C ALA A 34 2.48 3.22 -3.62
N ASP A 35 3.38 3.95 -2.97
CA ASP A 35 3.65 5.38 -3.15
C ASP A 35 5.13 5.49 -3.56
N GLY A 36 5.33 5.79 -4.84
CA GLY A 36 6.63 5.79 -5.50
C GLY A 36 7.48 6.97 -5.06
N MET A 37 8.72 6.69 -4.62
CA MET A 37 9.68 7.73 -4.24
C MET A 37 10.98 7.55 -5.01
N GLY A 38 11.17 8.42 -6.00
CA GLY A 38 12.33 8.35 -6.88
C GLY A 38 13.41 9.39 -6.63
N GLY A 39 13.11 10.51 -5.97
CA GLY A 39 14.05 11.63 -5.86
C GLY A 39 14.48 12.28 -7.19
N LEU A 40 14.33 11.61 -8.34
CA LEU A 40 14.45 12.02 -9.75
C LEU A 40 13.93 10.86 -10.67
N THR A 41 12.92 11.13 -11.50
CA THR A 41 12.47 10.40 -12.73
C THR A 41 11.74 9.04 -12.66
N PHE A 42 11.84 8.22 -11.60
CA PHE A 42 11.34 6.83 -11.64
C PHE A 42 10.42 6.36 -10.49
N GLY A 43 9.75 7.27 -9.76
CA GLY A 43 8.85 6.88 -8.67
C GLY A 43 7.70 5.99 -9.17
N LYS A 44 7.05 6.42 -10.26
CA LYS A 44 5.97 5.65 -10.89
C LYS A 44 6.40 4.24 -11.33
N GLU A 45 7.54 4.12 -12.01
CA GLU A 45 8.05 2.83 -12.48
C GLU A 45 8.37 1.90 -11.30
N ALA A 46 8.89 2.45 -10.19
CA ALA A 46 9.14 1.69 -8.98
C ALA A 46 7.84 1.16 -8.35
N ALA A 47 6.84 2.04 -8.18
CA ALA A 47 5.56 1.67 -7.59
C ALA A 47 4.85 0.61 -8.43
N ASP A 48 4.82 0.76 -9.76
CA ASP A 48 4.23 -0.22 -10.68
C ASP A 48 4.94 -1.57 -10.62
N LEU A 49 6.28 -1.58 -10.61
CA LEU A 49 7.06 -2.82 -10.50
C LEU A 49 6.79 -3.53 -9.17
N ILE A 50 6.77 -2.78 -8.06
CA ILE A 50 6.50 -3.32 -6.72
C ILE A 50 5.10 -3.93 -6.64
N VAL A 51 4.07 -3.17 -7.05
CA VAL A 51 2.68 -3.61 -6.99
C VAL A 51 2.46 -4.86 -7.83
N ASN A 52 2.98 -4.87 -9.06
CA ASN A 52 2.85 -6.01 -9.97
C ASN A 52 3.59 -7.24 -9.45
N THR A 53 4.82 -7.07 -8.96
CA THR A 53 5.63 -8.18 -8.42
C THR A 53 4.95 -8.80 -7.20
N ILE A 54 4.50 -7.99 -6.24
CA ILE A 54 3.79 -8.46 -5.04
C ILE A 54 2.51 -9.18 -5.42
N THR A 55 1.68 -8.56 -6.26
CA THR A 55 0.38 -9.14 -6.66
C THR A 55 0.57 -10.49 -7.32
N THR A 56 1.49 -10.57 -8.28
CA THR A 56 1.79 -11.80 -9.02
C THR A 56 2.29 -12.89 -8.09
N PHE A 57 3.27 -12.58 -7.24
CA PHE A 57 3.82 -13.53 -6.28
C PHE A 57 2.73 -14.11 -5.37
N VAL A 58 1.87 -13.24 -4.81
CA VAL A 58 0.77 -13.65 -3.93
C VAL A 58 -0.19 -14.59 -4.67
N CYS A 59 -0.62 -14.23 -5.88
CA CYS A 59 -1.55 -15.05 -6.66
C CYS A 59 -0.97 -16.42 -7.05
N GLU A 60 0.33 -16.50 -7.32
CA GLU A 60 0.99 -17.76 -7.69
C GLU A 60 1.27 -18.69 -6.49
N HIS A 61 1.42 -18.14 -5.29
CA HIS A 61 1.87 -18.87 -4.11
C HIS A 61 0.79 -19.01 -3.02
N ILE A 62 -0.39 -18.44 -3.24
CA ILE A 62 -1.53 -18.62 -2.34
C ILE A 62 -1.85 -20.10 -2.13
N GLY A 63 -2.08 -20.49 -0.88
CA GLY A 63 -2.33 -21.89 -0.48
C GLY A 63 -1.08 -22.78 -0.44
N LYS A 64 0.08 -22.31 -0.94
CA LYS A 64 1.36 -23.04 -0.86
C LYS A 64 2.21 -22.63 0.34
N LEU A 65 1.97 -21.43 0.87
CA LEU A 65 2.71 -20.83 2.00
C LEU A 65 1.73 -20.41 3.10
N SER A 66 2.25 -20.26 4.33
CA SER A 66 1.52 -19.51 5.36
C SER A 66 1.32 -18.06 4.88
N VAL A 67 0.23 -17.39 5.28
CA VAL A 67 -0.02 -16.00 4.83
C VAL A 67 1.11 -15.07 5.28
N ARG A 68 1.71 -15.31 6.44
CA ARG A 68 2.89 -14.56 6.91
C ARG A 68 4.07 -14.69 5.95
N ASP A 69 4.44 -15.93 5.61
CA ASP A 69 5.57 -16.18 4.71
C ASP A 69 5.27 -15.71 3.29
N LEU A 70 4.02 -15.83 2.85
CA LEU A 70 3.54 -15.35 1.57
C LEU A 70 3.80 -13.85 1.42
N LEU A 71 3.37 -13.05 2.41
CA LEU A 71 3.56 -11.59 2.38
C LEU A 71 5.03 -11.19 2.57
N SER A 72 5.77 -11.87 3.46
CA SER A 72 7.21 -11.60 3.65
C SER A 72 7.99 -11.84 2.35
N LYS A 73 7.81 -13.00 1.72
CA LYS A 73 8.50 -13.35 0.47
C LYS A 73 8.06 -12.48 -0.70
N ALA A 74 6.81 -12.04 -0.74
CA ALA A 74 6.36 -11.09 -1.75
C ALA A 74 7.12 -9.75 -1.67
N LEU A 75 7.36 -9.24 -0.45
CA LEU A 75 8.16 -8.03 -0.24
C LEU A 75 9.64 -8.26 -0.61
N GLU A 76 10.21 -9.39 -0.22
CA GLU A 76 11.60 -9.76 -0.58
C GLU A 76 11.78 -9.81 -2.11
N HIS A 77 10.85 -10.47 -2.81
CA HIS A 77 10.89 -10.58 -4.26
C HIS A 77 10.72 -9.22 -4.96
N ALA A 78 9.88 -8.33 -4.41
CA ALA A 78 9.74 -6.97 -4.92
C ALA A 78 11.01 -6.12 -4.68
N ASP A 79 11.71 -6.30 -3.56
CA ASP A 79 13.00 -5.64 -3.33
C ASP A 79 14.07 -6.14 -4.29
N GLU A 80 14.16 -7.43 -4.54
CA GLU A 80 15.06 -8.00 -5.55
C GLU A 80 14.79 -7.45 -6.95
N ALA A 81 13.51 -7.34 -7.34
CA ALA A 81 13.11 -6.76 -8.63
C ALA A 81 13.54 -5.29 -8.75
N ILE A 82 13.36 -4.50 -7.68
CA ILE A 82 13.81 -3.10 -7.65
C ILE A 82 15.35 -3.00 -7.68
N ALA A 83 16.07 -3.92 -7.03
CA ALA A 83 17.53 -3.95 -7.09
C ALA A 83 18.02 -4.17 -8.53
N GLN A 84 17.44 -5.15 -9.23
CA GLN A 84 17.77 -5.41 -10.63
C GLN A 84 17.44 -4.22 -11.53
N LYS A 85 16.25 -3.63 -11.36
CA LYS A 85 15.81 -2.51 -12.18
C LYS A 85 16.66 -1.26 -11.95
N SER A 86 17.02 -0.98 -10.70
CA SER A 86 17.89 0.15 -10.34
C SER A 86 19.26 0.09 -11.03
N VAL A 87 19.82 -1.12 -11.16
CA VAL A 87 21.08 -1.35 -11.90
C VAL A 87 20.88 -1.12 -13.39
N GLU A 88 19.79 -1.65 -13.98
CA GLU A 88 19.47 -1.49 -15.40
C GLU A 88 19.35 -0.01 -15.79
N VAL A 89 18.59 0.78 -15.03
CA VAL A 89 18.33 2.19 -15.35
C VAL A 89 19.38 3.14 -14.78
N HIS A 90 20.40 2.62 -14.09
CA HIS A 90 21.47 3.39 -13.46
C HIS A 90 20.95 4.51 -12.53
N SER A 91 19.85 4.24 -11.82
CA SER A 91 19.22 5.20 -10.92
C SER A 91 18.71 4.50 -9.66
N LYS A 92 18.60 5.27 -8.57
CA LYS A 92 17.92 4.80 -7.36
C LYS A 92 16.42 4.96 -7.56
N MET A 93 15.68 3.97 -7.08
CA MET A 93 14.23 3.98 -7.09
C MET A 93 13.69 3.17 -5.91
N GLY A 94 12.43 3.39 -5.57
CA GLY A 94 11.78 2.69 -4.48
C GLY A 94 10.38 3.20 -4.25
N ALA A 95 9.67 2.55 -3.34
CA ALA A 95 8.33 2.97 -2.94
C ALA A 95 8.03 2.61 -1.48
N ALA A 96 7.17 3.39 -0.85
CA ALA A 96 6.44 2.95 0.32
C ALA A 96 5.35 1.99 -0.17
N VAL A 97 4.98 1.01 0.66
CA VAL A 97 4.00 -0.01 0.28
C VAL A 97 3.21 -0.49 1.47
N ALA A 98 1.93 -0.76 1.25
CA ALA A 98 1.06 -1.49 2.15
C ALA A 98 0.40 -2.64 1.39
N ILE A 99 0.32 -3.81 2.06
CA ILE A 99 -0.35 -4.99 1.54
C ILE A 99 -1.40 -5.42 2.56
N ALA A 100 -2.62 -5.67 2.08
CA ALA A 100 -3.66 -6.34 2.85
C ALA A 100 -4.17 -7.57 2.09
N PHE A 101 -4.23 -8.70 2.80
CA PHE A 101 -4.74 -9.96 2.30
C PHE A 101 -5.93 -10.39 3.15
N VAL A 102 -7.11 -10.39 2.54
CA VAL A 102 -8.37 -10.84 3.14
C VAL A 102 -8.52 -12.33 2.89
N ASP A 103 -8.74 -13.11 3.95
CA ASP A 103 -9.05 -14.55 3.89
C ASP A 103 -10.19 -14.89 4.85
N GLY A 104 -11.41 -14.94 4.32
CA GLY A 104 -12.62 -15.14 5.12
C GLY A 104 -12.85 -13.97 6.08
N ASN A 105 -12.73 -14.24 7.38
CA ASN A 105 -12.93 -13.25 8.44
C ASN A 105 -11.61 -12.74 9.03
N ASP A 106 -10.50 -12.98 8.34
CA ASP A 106 -9.16 -12.57 8.75
C ASP A 106 -8.57 -11.61 7.70
N ILE A 107 -8.03 -10.49 8.18
CA ILE A 107 -7.17 -9.59 7.40
C ILE A 107 -5.75 -9.81 7.89
N HIS A 108 -4.87 -10.15 6.96
CA HIS A 108 -3.43 -10.20 7.16
C HIS A 108 -2.79 -9.02 6.46
N TYR A 109 -1.85 -8.34 7.10
CA TYR A 109 -1.24 -7.15 6.49
C TYR A 109 0.21 -6.94 6.90
N THR A 110 0.92 -6.26 6.01
CA THR A 110 2.31 -5.82 6.17
C THR A 110 2.48 -4.49 5.44
N TRP A 111 3.45 -3.69 5.86
CA TRP A 111 3.72 -2.39 5.26
C TRP A 111 5.17 -1.97 5.47
N LEU A 112 5.68 -1.14 4.57
CA LEU A 112 6.97 -0.47 4.65
C LEU A 112 6.80 0.98 4.17
N GLY A 113 6.96 1.95 5.07
CA GLY A 113 6.85 3.37 4.75
C GLY A 113 5.64 3.99 5.42
N ASN A 114 4.95 4.86 4.69
CA ASN A 114 3.85 5.71 5.16
C ASN A 114 2.55 5.51 4.35
N VAL A 115 2.45 4.47 3.51
CA VAL A 115 1.14 4.02 3.01
C VAL A 115 0.41 3.38 4.18
N ARG A 116 -0.79 3.89 4.48
CA ARG A 116 -1.52 3.52 5.71
C ARG A 116 -2.66 2.56 5.43
N ILE A 117 -2.91 1.69 6.40
CA ILE A 117 -4.09 0.81 6.43
C ILE A 117 -4.96 1.21 7.61
N TYR A 118 -6.26 1.36 7.40
CA TYR A 118 -7.26 1.62 8.42
C TYR A 118 -8.34 0.55 8.40
N LEU A 119 -8.88 0.23 9.58
CA LEU A 119 -10.07 -0.58 9.72
C LEU A 119 -11.15 0.27 10.37
N SER A 120 -12.32 0.31 9.77
CA SER A 120 -13.53 0.81 10.39
C SER A 120 -14.43 -0.36 10.75
N ASP A 121 -14.65 -0.55 12.04
CA ASP A 121 -15.88 -1.22 12.48
C ASP A 121 -16.99 -0.16 12.56
N HIS A 122 -18.27 -0.55 12.58
CA HIS A 122 -19.41 0.38 12.50
C HIS A 122 -19.41 1.57 13.49
N ASN A 123 -18.54 1.58 14.50
CA ASN A 123 -18.46 2.63 15.51
C ASN A 123 -17.26 3.57 15.28
N GLU A 124 -16.09 3.03 14.94
CA GLU A 124 -14.84 3.79 14.91
C GLU A 124 -13.93 3.34 13.78
N ILE A 125 -13.13 4.29 13.27
CA ILE A 125 -12.06 4.03 12.32
C ILE A 125 -10.70 4.15 13.02
N MET A 126 -9.92 3.08 12.94
CA MET A 126 -8.62 2.99 13.60
C MET A 126 -7.49 2.70 12.61
N PRO A 127 -6.31 3.34 12.78
CA PRO A 127 -5.13 2.98 12.01
C PRO A 127 -4.64 1.60 12.44
N LEU A 128 -4.33 0.75 11.45
CA LEU A 128 -3.68 -0.55 11.67
C LEU A 128 -2.16 -0.46 11.56
N THR A 129 -1.65 0.53 10.82
CA THR A 129 -0.22 0.72 10.55
C THR A 129 0.36 1.88 11.35
N THR A 130 1.66 1.80 11.63
CA THR A 130 2.46 2.91 12.16
C THR A 130 3.47 3.32 11.12
N ASP A 131 3.51 4.60 10.79
CA ASP A 131 4.40 5.11 9.73
C ASP A 131 5.87 4.87 10.07
N HIS A 132 6.62 4.40 9.10
CA HIS A 132 8.07 4.27 9.20
C HIS A 132 8.75 5.58 8.81
N MET A 133 8.44 6.67 9.51
CA MET A 133 9.00 8.00 9.29
C MET A 133 9.89 8.47 10.44
N LEU A 134 10.90 9.27 10.11
CA LEU A 134 11.72 10.02 11.07
C LEU A 134 11.56 11.51 10.78
N ASP A 135 11.15 12.26 11.80
CA ASP A 135 11.21 13.73 11.78
C ASP A 135 12.69 14.15 11.88
N VAL A 136 13.19 14.82 10.85
CA VAL A 136 14.56 15.35 10.79
C VAL A 136 14.61 16.85 11.07
N GLY A 137 13.51 17.43 11.55
CA GLY A 137 13.34 18.83 11.88
C GLY A 137 12.82 19.67 10.71
N TYR A 138 12.36 20.88 11.03
CA TYR A 138 11.87 21.87 10.05
C TYR A 138 10.71 21.36 9.16
N GLY A 139 9.87 20.47 9.70
CA GLY A 139 8.75 19.86 8.98
C GLY A 139 9.15 18.82 7.94
N LYS A 140 10.43 18.41 7.90
CA LYS A 140 10.92 17.39 6.98
C LYS A 140 10.86 16.01 7.62
N HIS A 141 10.28 15.08 6.90
CA HIS A 141 10.20 13.67 7.29
C HIS A 141 10.94 12.82 6.27
N LEU A 142 11.69 11.83 6.74
CA LEU A 142 12.33 10.82 5.90
C LEU A 142 11.74 9.46 6.19
N LEU A 143 11.53 8.66 5.16
CA LEU A 143 11.23 7.25 5.37
C LEU A 143 12.44 6.50 5.91
N THR A 144 12.19 5.72 6.94
CA THR A 144 13.16 4.82 7.58
C THR A 144 13.09 3.41 7.02
N ARG A 145 11.98 3.06 6.36
CA ARG A 145 11.72 1.79 5.68
C ARG A 145 10.93 2.02 4.39
N CYS A 146 11.33 1.35 3.34
CA CYS A 146 10.69 1.29 2.02
C CYS A 146 11.30 0.10 1.26
N ILE A 147 10.71 -0.26 0.13
CA ILE A 147 11.37 -1.14 -0.85
C ILE A 147 12.28 -0.25 -1.69
N LYS A 148 13.56 -0.64 -1.83
CA LYS A 148 14.57 0.17 -2.54
C LYS A 148 15.72 -0.63 -3.16
N GLY A 149 15.58 -1.96 -3.21
CA GLY A 149 16.58 -2.84 -3.82
C GLY A 149 17.89 -2.92 -3.05
N ALA A 150 17.82 -2.82 -1.72
CA ALA A 150 19.00 -2.84 -0.85
C ALA A 150 18.86 -3.84 0.31
N GLY A 151 17.93 -4.78 0.19
CA GLY A 151 17.53 -5.69 1.25
C GLY A 151 16.53 -5.06 2.22
N LEU A 152 15.63 -5.89 2.74
CA LEU A 152 14.69 -5.50 3.78
C LEU A 152 15.36 -5.55 5.17
N ARG A 153 14.84 -4.76 6.11
CA ARG A 153 15.21 -4.92 7.53
C ARG A 153 14.64 -6.24 8.07
N THR A 154 15.29 -6.83 9.07
CA THR A 154 14.90 -8.14 9.63
C THR A 154 13.55 -8.14 10.34
N ASP A 155 13.04 -6.97 10.72
CA ASP A 155 11.81 -6.79 11.50
C ASP A 155 10.67 -6.22 10.66
N VAL A 156 10.48 -6.76 9.44
CA VAL A 156 9.30 -6.45 8.61
C VAL A 156 8.03 -6.72 9.40
N PRO A 157 7.13 -5.73 9.57
CA PRO A 157 5.93 -5.94 10.37
C PRO A 157 4.98 -6.90 9.68
N TYR A 158 4.35 -7.77 10.46
CA TYR A 158 3.23 -8.58 10.02
C TYR A 158 2.20 -8.61 11.14
N GLN A 159 0.94 -8.38 10.81
CA GLN A 159 -0.16 -8.47 11.74
C GLN A 159 -1.36 -9.17 11.09
N ASN A 160 -2.22 -9.73 11.94
CA ASN A 160 -3.53 -10.25 11.56
C ASN A 160 -4.60 -9.58 12.44
N ARG A 161 -5.78 -9.33 11.87
CA ARG A 161 -6.97 -8.90 12.57
C ARG A 161 -8.18 -9.67 12.09
N LYS A 162 -9.05 -10.05 13.04
CA LYS A 162 -10.38 -10.57 12.72
C LYS A 162 -11.32 -9.43 12.35
N VAL A 163 -12.21 -9.71 11.42
CA VAL A 163 -13.20 -8.79 10.89
C VAL A 163 -14.57 -9.44 10.75
N LYS A 164 -15.59 -8.62 10.61
CA LYS A 164 -16.99 -9.00 10.44
C LYS A 164 -17.51 -8.44 9.13
N ALA A 165 -18.60 -9.04 8.65
CA ALA A 165 -19.33 -8.50 7.51
C ALA A 165 -19.77 -7.06 7.82
N GLY A 166 -19.55 -6.16 6.86
CA GLY A 166 -19.81 -4.73 7.00
C GLY A 166 -18.65 -3.89 7.53
N ASP A 167 -17.57 -4.51 8.04
CA ASP A 167 -16.34 -3.79 8.36
C ASP A 167 -15.71 -3.24 7.06
N ILE A 168 -15.08 -2.07 7.15
CA ILE A 168 -14.47 -1.38 6.01
C ILE A 168 -12.97 -1.29 6.20
N LEU A 169 -12.22 -1.90 5.28
CA LEU A 169 -10.77 -1.76 5.17
C LEU A 169 -10.42 -0.65 4.18
N LEU A 170 -9.54 0.27 4.59
CA LEU A 170 -9.02 1.33 3.73
C LEU A 170 -7.50 1.23 3.62
N LEU A 171 -6.95 1.38 2.42
CA LEU A 171 -5.53 1.65 2.19
C LEU A 171 -5.41 3.01 1.51
N CYS A 172 -4.54 3.90 1.99
CA CYS A 172 -4.34 5.20 1.35
C CYS A 172 -2.91 5.75 1.47
N THR A 173 -2.56 6.56 0.47
CA THR A 173 -1.30 7.31 0.39
C THR A 173 -1.40 8.67 1.06
N ASP A 174 -0.26 9.30 1.29
CA ASP A 174 -0.18 10.49 2.14
C ASP A 174 -0.77 11.74 1.49
N GLY A 175 -0.77 11.82 0.16
CA GLY A 175 -1.49 12.83 -0.58
C GLY A 175 -2.99 12.81 -0.31
N LEU A 176 -3.57 11.68 0.10
CA LEU A 176 -4.95 11.65 0.58
C LEU A 176 -5.07 12.03 2.06
N TYR A 177 -4.42 11.27 2.95
CA TYR A 177 -4.69 11.38 4.40
C TYR A 177 -4.12 12.62 5.07
N LYS A 178 -3.22 13.36 4.41
CA LYS A 178 -2.78 14.68 4.87
C LYS A 178 -3.79 15.79 4.55
N GLN A 179 -4.69 15.56 3.57
CA GLN A 179 -5.60 16.59 3.05
C GLN A 179 -7.05 16.43 3.54
N ILE A 180 -7.47 15.21 3.86
CA ILE A 180 -8.81 14.94 4.38
C ILE A 180 -8.78 14.10 5.65
N LYS A 181 -9.79 14.28 6.50
CA LYS A 181 -9.93 13.49 7.72
C LYS A 181 -10.30 12.05 7.36
N VAL A 182 -9.78 11.09 8.12
CA VAL A 182 -10.00 9.66 7.87
C VAL A 182 -11.49 9.29 7.80
N ASN A 183 -12.35 9.87 8.65
CA ASN A 183 -13.79 9.63 8.61
C ASN A 183 -14.41 10.03 7.26
N GLN A 184 -13.90 11.09 6.63
CA GLN A 184 -14.39 11.55 5.32
C GLN A 184 -13.98 10.60 4.19
N MET A 185 -12.99 9.73 4.39
CA MET A 185 -12.60 8.71 3.41
C MET A 185 -13.67 7.64 3.24
N LEU A 186 -14.43 7.34 4.30
CA LEU A 186 -15.53 6.38 4.27
C LEU A 186 -16.64 6.84 3.32
N ASP A 187 -16.86 8.15 3.23
CA ASP A 187 -17.90 8.79 2.43
C ASP A 187 -17.46 9.10 0.99
N ILE A 188 -16.21 8.78 0.62
CA ILE A 188 -15.75 8.99 -0.75
C ILE A 188 -16.57 8.10 -1.70
N THR A 189 -17.29 8.78 -2.58
CA THR A 189 -18.01 8.14 -3.70
C THR A 189 -17.14 8.23 -4.95
N LEU A 190 -17.11 7.14 -5.73
CA LEU A 190 -16.38 7.08 -6.99
C LEU A 190 -17.32 7.12 -8.19
N PRO A 191 -16.94 7.78 -9.31
CA PRO A 191 -15.68 8.51 -9.50
C PRO A 191 -15.64 9.85 -8.73
N THR A 192 -14.46 10.24 -8.26
CA THR A 192 -14.24 11.52 -7.56
C THR A 192 -13.67 12.57 -8.52
N ASN A 193 -14.22 13.79 -8.50
CA ASN A 193 -13.67 14.95 -9.22
C ASN A 193 -12.84 15.87 -8.32
N LYS A 194 -12.53 15.43 -7.09
CA LYS A 194 -11.68 16.19 -6.18
C LYS A 194 -10.26 16.25 -6.73
N LYS A 195 -9.62 17.39 -6.51
CA LYS A 195 -8.19 17.58 -6.75
C LYS A 195 -7.47 17.64 -5.41
N TYR A 196 -6.25 17.12 -5.40
CA TYR A 196 -5.38 17.08 -4.22
C TYR A 196 -4.06 17.77 -4.57
N GLU A 197 -3.41 18.39 -3.59
CA GLU A 197 -2.11 19.05 -3.79
C GLU A 197 -1.05 18.07 -4.33
N ASP A 198 -0.98 16.89 -3.72
CA ASP A 198 -0.17 15.74 -4.13
C ASP A 198 -1.01 14.66 -4.83
N ASP A 199 -0.37 13.67 -5.45
CA ASP A 199 -1.09 12.49 -5.94
C ASP A 199 -1.71 11.69 -4.80
N ALA A 200 -2.89 11.12 -5.05
CA ALA A 200 -3.72 10.58 -3.99
C ALA A 200 -4.40 9.30 -4.42
N SER A 201 -4.27 8.28 -3.59
CA SER A 201 -4.82 6.97 -3.85
C SER A 201 -5.58 6.41 -2.65
N LEU A 202 -6.65 5.67 -2.96
CA LEU A 202 -7.46 4.95 -1.98
C LEU A 202 -7.84 3.58 -2.55
N ILE A 203 -7.74 2.56 -1.70
CA ILE A 203 -8.45 1.30 -1.86
C ILE A 203 -9.44 1.21 -0.70
N LYS A 204 -10.72 0.98 -1.00
CA LYS A 204 -11.80 0.75 -0.05
C LYS A 204 -12.40 -0.63 -0.28
N ILE A 205 -12.38 -1.47 0.74
CA ILE A 205 -12.95 -2.82 0.72
C ILE A 205 -14.00 -2.91 1.81
N VAL A 206 -15.24 -3.14 1.42
CA VAL A 206 -16.35 -3.46 2.34
C VAL A 206 -16.45 -4.98 2.41
N LEU A 207 -16.26 -5.55 3.60
CA LEU A 207 -16.15 -7.00 3.81
C LEU A 207 -17.51 -7.70 3.76
#